data_AF-A0A962MN15-F1
#
_entry.id   AF-A0A962MN15-F1
#
_cell.length_a   1.000
_cell.length_b   1.000
_cell.length_c   1.000
_cell.angle_alpha   90.00
_cell.angle_beta   90.00
_cell.angle_gamma   90.00
#
_symmetry.space_group_name_H-M   'P 1'
#
loop_
_entity.id
_entity.type
_entity.pdbx_description
1 polymer ?
#
loop_
_entity_poly.entity_id
_entity_poly.type
_entity_poly.pdbx_seq_one_letter_code
_entity_poly.pdbx_strand_id
1 'polypeptide(L)' 'MKYYVVVTDCATGEITEKVGPMPTLREAWRAEIRAERDFNDDDYATRVLNEDEMRGLEKTNEGEDE' A
#
# COMPACT_ATOMS: atom_id res chain seq x y z
N MET A 1 16.74 -0.39 4.28
CA MET A 1 15.65 -0.59 3.31
C MET A 1 14.35 -0.58 4.11
N LYS A 2 13.37 0.25 3.72
CA LYS A 2 12.07 0.37 4.40
C LYS A 2 10.99 -0.24 3.53
N TYR A 3 9.96 -0.77 4.17
CA TYR A 3 8.80 -1.37 3.52
C TYR A 3 7.51 -0.70 3.98
N TYR A 4 6.52 -0.70 3.12
CA TYR A 4 5.20 -0.13 3.35
C TYR A 4 4.16 -1.15 2.93
N VAL A 5 3.03 -1.17 3.62
CA VAL A 5 1.83 -1.87 3.17
C VAL A 5 0.87 -0.79 2.70
N VAL A 6 0.32 -0.96 1.51
CA VAL A 6 -0.71 -0.06 0.98
C VAL A 6 -1.97 -0.86 0.70
N VAL A 7 -3.11 -0.21 0.89
CA VAL A 7 -4.42 -0.69 0.45
C VAL A 7 -4.82 0.19 -0.73
N THR A 8 -5.17 -0.44 -1.84
CA THR A 8 -5.61 0.23 -3.06
C THR A 8 -7.03 -0.17 -3.41
N ASP A 9 -7.83 0.80 -3.85
CA ASP A 9 -9.14 0.56 -4.46
C ASP A 9 -8.96 -0.14 -5.81
N CYS A 10 -9.61 -1.29 -6.01
CA CYS A 10 -9.48 -2.06 -7.24
C CYS A 10 -10.13 -1.38 -8.45
N ALA A 11 -11.11 -0.50 -8.24
CA ALA A 11 -11.84 0.20 -9.30
C ALA A 11 -11.08 1.45 -9.77
N THR A 12 -10.53 2.25 -8.86
CA THR A 12 -9.81 3.49 -9.21
C THR A 12 -8.30 3.32 -9.27
N GLY A 13 -7.76 2.29 -8.61
CA GLY A 13 -6.32 2.09 -8.44
C GLY A 13 -5.69 3.03 -7.41
N GLU A 14 -6.48 3.87 -6.73
CA GLU A 14 -5.99 4.85 -5.76
C GLU A 14 -5.62 4.18 -4.43
N ILE A 15 -4.65 4.76 -3.73
CA ILE A 15 -4.26 4.31 -2.39
C ILE A 15 -5.25 4.88 -1.38
N THR A 16 -5.99 4.00 -0.72
CA THR A 16 -6.95 4.38 0.32
C THR A 16 -6.33 4.33 1.72
N GLU A 17 -5.32 3.49 1.94
CA GLU A 17 -4.59 3.41 3.20
C GLU A 17 -3.11 3.10 3.00
N LYS A 18 -2.26 3.65 3.88
CA LYS A 18 -0.81 3.41 3.92
C LYS A 18 -0.36 3.09 5.34
N VAL A 19 0.25 1.93 5.53
CA VAL A 19 0.78 1.43 6.80
C VAL A 19 2.30 1.24 6.70
N GLY A 20 3.07 1.95 7.54
CA GLY A 20 4.54 1.92 7.53
C GLY A 20 5.13 3.30 7.87
N PRO A 21 6.46 3.50 7.77
CA PRO A 21 7.48 2.56 7.29
C PRO A 21 7.82 1.45 8.30
N MET A 22 8.12 0.25 7.79
CA MET A 22 8.61 -0.89 8.56
C MET A 22 10.08 -1.20 8.24
N PRO A 23 10.88 -1.61 9.25
CA PRO A 23 12.30 -1.85 9.04
C PRO A 23 12.60 -3.19 8.38
N THR A 24 11.65 -4.15 8.38
CA THR A 24 11.84 -5.47 7.78
C THR A 24 10.65 -5.93 6.92
N LEU A 25 10.93 -6.73 5.90
CA LEU A 25 9.90 -7.32 5.02
C LEU A 25 8.95 -8.23 5.82
N ARG A 26 9.46 -8.92 6.84
CA ARG A 26 8.66 -9.80 7.69
C ARG A 26 7.59 -9.03 8.48
N GLU A 27 7.92 -7.84 8.96
CA GLU A 27 6.95 -6.98 9.64
C GLU A 27 5.91 -6.46 8.66
N ALA A 28 6.33 -6.05 7.46
CA ALA A 28 5.42 -5.62 6.40
C ALA A 28 4.43 -6.73 5.99
N TRP A 29 4.91 -7.95 5.76
CA TRP A 29 4.04 -9.11 5.49
C TRP A 29 3.05 -9.42 6.62
N ARG A 30 3.48 -9.27 7.88
CA ARG A 30 2.57 -9.45 9.02
C ARG A 30 1.48 -8.38 9.06
N ALA A 31 1.82 -7.15 8.69
CA ALA A 31 0.85 -6.07 8.59
C ALA A 31 -0.08 -6.25 7.38
N GLU A 32 0.43 -6.73 6.24
CA GLU A 32 -0.38 -7.06 5.05
C GLU A 32 -1.45 -8.11 5.39
N ILE A 33 -1.06 -9.24 5.99
CA ILE A 33 -2.00 -10.29 6.41
C ILE A 33 -3.04 -9.74 7.40
N ARG A 34 -2.68 -8.76 8.21
CA ARG A 34 -3.61 -8.11 9.14
C ARG A 34 -4.57 -7.18 8.40
N ALA A 35 -4.05 -6.34 7.52
CA ALA A 35 -4.82 -5.42 6.70
C ALA A 35 -5.82 -6.19 5.82
N GLU A 36 -5.39 -7.26 5.15
CA GLU A 36 -6.26 -8.12 4.33
C GLU A 36 -7.40 -8.74 5.14
N ARG A 37 -7.16 -9.12 6.40
CA ARG A 37 -8.21 -9.63 7.28
C ARG A 37 -9.20 -8.56 7.72
N ASP A 38 -8.73 -7.34 7.96
CA ASP A 38 -9.56 -6.21 8.39
C ASP A 38 -10.35 -5.64 7.20
N PHE A 39 -9.77 -5.64 6.00
CA PHE A 39 -10.35 -5.21 4.71
C PHE A 39 -10.84 -6.39 3.85
N ASN A 40 -11.37 -7.47 4.44
CA ASN A 40 -11.81 -8.66 3.71
C ASN A 40 -13.04 -8.39 2.80
N ASP A 41 -12.79 -7.63 1.73
CA ASP A 41 -13.70 -7.02 0.78
C ASP A 41 -13.03 -7.13 -0.60
N ASP A 42 -13.78 -7.63 -1.59
CA ASP A 42 -13.26 -7.91 -2.93
C ASP A 42 -12.89 -6.62 -3.71
N ASP A 43 -13.35 -5.45 -3.26
CA ASP A 43 -13.09 -4.16 -3.90
C ASP A 43 -11.73 -3.54 -3.51
N TYR A 44 -10.98 -4.15 -2.58
CA TYR A 44 -9.68 -3.65 -2.13
C TYR A 44 -8.55 -4.67 -2.26
N ALA A 45 -7.38 -4.20 -2.69
CA ALA A 45 -6.16 -5.01 -2.75
C ALA A 45 -5.11 -4.46 -1.79
N THR A 46 -4.49 -5.35 -1.00
CA THR A 46 -3.36 -4.99 -0.14
C THR A 46 -2.05 -5.43 -0.80
N ARG A 47 -1.02 -4.57 -0.75
CA ARG A 47 0.31 -4.87 -1.32
C ARG A 47 1.45 -4.38 -0.42
N VAL A 48 2.48 -5.19 -0.24
CA VAL A 48 3.77 -4.77 0.31
C VAL A 48 4.65 -4.13 -0.77
N LEU A 49 5.13 -2.91 -0.50
CA LEU A 49 5.98 -2.12 -1.37
C LEU A 49 7.31 -1.78 -0.69
N ASN A 50 8.38 -1.66 -1.46
CA ASN A 50 9.62 -1.06 -0.99
C ASN A 50 9.57 0.49 -1.09
N GLU A 51 10.59 1.18 -0.55
CA GLU A 51 10.67 2.65 -0.55
C GLU A 51 10.63 3.29 -1.94
N ASP A 52 11.27 2.65 -2.93
CA ASP A 52 11.31 3.16 -4.31
C ASP A 52 9.96 3.02 -5.01
N GLU A 53 9.30 1.88 -4.85
CA GLU A 53 7.94 1.62 -5.36
C GLU A 53 6.92 2.58 -4.72
N MET A 54 7.00 2.77 -3.41
CA MET A 54 6.11 3.68 -2.67
C MET A 54 6.28 5.14 -3.14
N ARG A 55 7.53 5.58 -3.32
CA ARG A 55 7.82 6.91 -3.87
C ARG A 55 7.36 7.05 -5.33
N GLY A 56 7.39 5.97 -6.11
CA GLY A 56 6.86 5.94 -7.48
C GLY A 56 5.35 6.16 -7.52
N LEU A 57 4.62 5.52 -6.59
CA LEU A 57 3.16 5.62 -6.45
C LEU A 57 2.66 6.98 -5.94
N GLU A 58 3.40 7.66 -5.06
CA GLU A 58 3.02 9.01 -4.61
C GLU A 58 3.07 10.03 -5.76
N LYS A 59 4.05 9.89 -6.64
CA LYS A 59 4.21 10.79 -7.79
C LYS A 59 3.11 10.66 -8.84
N THR A 60 2.47 9.50 -8.95
CA THR A 60 1.36 9.31 -9.89
C THR A 60 0.07 9.92 -9.37
N ASN A 61 -0.16 9.95 -8.04
CA ASN A 61 -1.35 10.57 -7.46
C ASN A 61 -1.24 12.10 -7.34
N GLU A 62 -0.03 12.67 -7.28
CA GLU A 62 0.17 14.13 -7.27
C GLU A 62 0.12 14.78 -8.69
N GLY A 63 -0.12 14.00 -9.75
CA GLY A 63 0.02 14.44 -11.15
C GLY A 63 -1.25 14.60 -11.98
N GLU A 64 -2.46 14.37 -11.43
CA GLU A 64 -3.73 14.45 -12.16
C GLU A 64 -4.63 15.64 -11.71
N ASP A 65 -4.06 16.85 -11.59
CA ASP A 65 -4.81 18.09 -11.32
C ASP A 65 -4.37 19.27 -12.24
N GLU A 66 -4.02 18.99 -13.51
CA GLU A 66 -3.75 20.04 -14.53
C GLU A 66 -4.65 19.92 -15.78
#